data_AF-X0SG44-F1
#
_entry.id   AF-X0SG44-F1
#
_cell.length_a   1.000
_cell.length_b   1.000
_cell.length_c   1.000
_cell.angle_alpha   90.00
_cell.angle_beta   90.00
_cell.angle_gamma   90.00
#
_symmetry.space_group_name_H-M   'P 1'
#
loop_
_entity.id
_entity.type
_entity.pdbx_description
1 polymer ?
#
loop_
_entity_poly.entity_id
_entity_poly.type
_entity_poly.pdbx_seq_one_letter_code
_entity_poly.pdbx_strand_id
1 'polypeptide(L)'
;MGSHYATDRIPDEQIDRIAAEMGVEPDVLLEARLNVLQERMSAGRQPPMGRKRAGTKHYQFELLMPEAIHGAWKNEAGRRGLDGSALLRSMIHAYLLGSWEPSTVQKKWVWRGIGYEIAPGSWRRAHGSRYPFRERALITNAARRVLVRRGDRLGAKPTSVIRSLVLAAIEGEWAAPGTIEIVDASGMYDDEDRYFLG
;
A
#
# COMPACT_ATOMS: atom_id res chain seq x y z
N MET A 1 21.68 -13.50 -34.69
CA MET A 1 21.36 -12.08 -35.00
C MET A 1 20.56 -11.52 -33.84
N GLY A 2 21.23 -10.80 -32.94
CA GLY A 2 20.61 -10.25 -31.73
C GLY A 2 19.83 -8.99 -32.05
N SER A 3 18.51 -9.02 -31.86
CA SER A 3 17.69 -7.82 -31.94
C SER A 3 17.87 -7.00 -30.66
N HIS A 4 18.67 -5.94 -30.76
CA HIS A 4 18.75 -4.89 -29.76
C HIS A 4 17.46 -4.05 -29.81
N TYR A 5 16.40 -4.53 -29.16
CA TYR A 5 15.23 -3.69 -28.94
C TYR A 5 15.60 -2.62 -27.90
N ALA A 6 15.59 -1.36 -28.33
CA ALA A 6 15.63 -0.19 -27.46
C ALA A 6 14.50 -0.33 -26.42
N THR A 7 14.89 -0.67 -25.20
CA THR A 7 14.05 -0.44 -24.02
C THR A 7 13.92 1.07 -23.90
N ASP A 8 12.69 1.58 -23.78
CA ASP A 8 12.44 2.99 -23.50
C ASP A 8 12.99 3.26 -22.10
N ARG A 9 14.24 3.72 -22.02
CA ARG A 9 15.07 3.67 -20.81
C ARG A 9 15.43 5.04 -20.26
N ILE A 10 14.68 6.06 -20.66
CA ILE A 10 14.83 7.41 -20.14
C ILE A 10 13.58 7.74 -19.33
N PRO A 11 13.65 7.66 -17.99
CA PRO A 11 12.63 8.22 -17.10
C PRO A 11 12.48 9.72 -17.36
N ASP A 12 11.27 10.26 -17.18
CA ASP A 12 10.98 11.68 -17.46
C ASP A 12 11.90 12.61 -16.66
N GLU A 13 12.24 12.22 -15.44
CA GLU A 13 13.21 12.89 -14.54
C GLU A 13 14.65 12.96 -15.10
N GLN A 14 14.97 12.21 -16.15
CA GLN A 14 16.30 12.15 -16.75
C GLN A 14 16.36 12.78 -18.15
N ILE A 15 15.23 13.25 -18.68
CA ILE A 15 15.13 13.80 -20.03
C ILE A 15 16.01 15.04 -20.19
N ASP A 16 15.93 16.00 -19.26
CA ASP A 16 16.70 17.24 -19.34
C ASP A 16 18.22 16.99 -19.30
N ARG A 17 18.65 16.03 -18.47
CA ARG A 17 20.06 15.65 -18.36
C ARG A 17 20.56 15.01 -19.66
N ILE A 18 19.77 14.10 -20.24
CA ILE A 18 20.16 13.39 -21.46
C ILE A 18 20.08 14.30 -22.68
N ALA A 19 19.11 15.21 -22.73
CA ALA A 19 19.01 16.27 -23.73
C ALA A 19 20.27 17.14 -23.73
N ALA A 20 20.73 17.55 -22.55
CA ALA A 20 21.97 18.29 -22.38
C ALA A 20 23.22 17.50 -22.80
N GLU A 21 23.31 16.21 -22.46
CA GLU A 21 24.40 15.32 -22.88
C GLU A 21 24.43 15.09 -24.40
N MET A 22 23.26 15.06 -25.04
CA MET A 22 23.11 14.85 -26.48
C MET A 22 23.14 16.16 -27.29
N GLY A 23 23.18 17.31 -26.63
CA GLY A 23 23.18 18.63 -27.26
C GLY A 23 21.89 18.95 -28.03
N VAL A 24 20.76 18.40 -27.59
CA VAL A 24 19.43 18.61 -28.18
C VAL A 24 18.49 19.21 -27.15
N GLU A 25 17.43 19.89 -27.60
CA GLU A 25 16.40 20.38 -26.69
C GLU A 25 15.55 19.23 -26.12
N PRO A 26 15.15 19.27 -24.84
CA PRO A 26 14.33 18.23 -24.20
C PRO A 26 13.04 17.89 -24.97
N ASP A 27 12.41 18.90 -25.56
CA ASP A 27 11.18 18.77 -26.34
C ASP A 27 11.39 17.88 -27.58
N VAL A 28 12.58 17.89 -28.18
CA VAL A 28 12.93 17.04 -29.32
C VAL A 28 12.95 15.56 -28.91
N LEU A 29 13.42 15.26 -27.69
CA LEU A 29 13.41 13.88 -27.16
C LEU A 29 11.99 13.43 -26.81
N LEU A 30 11.15 14.34 -26.31
CA LEU A 30 9.74 14.06 -26.04
C LEU A 30 8.94 13.82 -27.33
N GLU A 31 9.13 14.65 -28.35
CA GLU A 31 8.50 14.49 -29.66
C GLU A 31 8.95 13.19 -30.35
N ALA A 32 10.24 12.87 -30.32
CA ALA A 32 10.76 11.61 -30.85
C ALA A 32 10.09 10.39 -30.17
N ARG A 33 9.85 10.46 -28.85
CA ARG A 33 9.18 9.41 -28.09
C ARG A 33 7.72 9.26 -28.48
N LEU A 34 7.00 10.38 -28.62
CA LEU A 34 5.60 10.38 -29.06
C LEU A 34 5.46 9.81 -30.47
N ASN A 35 6.36 10.17 -31.39
CA ASN A 35 6.38 9.66 -32.76
C ASN A 35 6.61 8.13 -32.79
N VAL A 36 7.55 7.61 -31.99
CA VAL A 36 7.80 6.17 -31.87
C VAL A 36 6.60 5.43 -31.26
N LEU A 37 5.89 6.03 -30.30
CA LEU A 37 4.66 5.45 -29.74
C LEU A 37 3.53 5.41 -30.78
N GLN A 38 3.38 6.47 -31.57
CA GLN A 38 2.36 6.59 -32.59
C GLN A 38 2.61 5.63 -33.77
N GLU A 39 3.87 5.46 -34.20
CA GLU A 39 4.28 4.46 -35.20
C GLU A 39 4.04 3.02 -34.73
N ARG A 40 4.23 2.73 -33.44
CA ARG A 40 3.94 1.41 -32.87
C ARG A 40 2.43 1.12 -32.84
N MET A 41 1.63 2.12 -32.44
CA MET A 41 0.18 2.02 -32.43
C MET A 41 -0.40 1.83 -33.84
N SER A 42 0.11 2.56 -34.83
CA SER A 42 -0.33 2.42 -36.24
C SER A 42 0.08 1.09 -36.86
N ALA A 43 1.21 0.52 -36.43
CA ALA A 43 1.65 -0.82 -36.83
C ALA A 43 0.93 -1.97 -36.08
N GLY A 44 -0.09 -1.66 -35.25
CA GLY A 44 -0.81 -2.65 -34.44
C GLY A 44 0.04 -3.34 -33.37
N ARG A 45 1.24 -2.82 -33.09
CA ARG A 45 2.16 -3.34 -32.08
C ARG A 45 1.92 -2.58 -30.78
N GLN A 46 1.45 -3.28 -29.75
CA GLN A 46 1.32 -2.66 -28.44
C GLN A 46 2.70 -2.13 -28.00
N PRO A 47 2.76 -0.90 -27.44
CA PRO A 47 4.00 -0.36 -26.91
C PRO A 47 4.59 -1.36 -25.91
N PRO A 48 5.92 -1.55 -25.88
CA PRO A 48 6.56 -2.51 -24.98
C PRO A 48 6.30 -2.05 -23.55
N MET A 49 5.22 -2.57 -22.95
CA MET A 49 5.01 -2.51 -21.53
C MET A 49 6.19 -3.27 -20.93
N GLY A 50 7.17 -2.54 -20.38
CA GLY A 50 8.27 -3.11 -19.62
C GLY A 50 7.71 -4.21 -18.74
N ARG A 51 8.22 -5.45 -18.92
CA ARG A 51 7.69 -6.71 -18.38
C ARG A 51 6.79 -6.50 -17.16
N LYS A 52 5.48 -6.34 -17.39
CA LYS A 52 4.50 -6.45 -16.34
C LYS A 52 4.55 -7.91 -15.90
N ARG A 53 5.12 -8.18 -14.73
CA ARG A 53 4.80 -9.41 -14.03
C ARG A 53 3.28 -9.46 -13.98
N ALA A 54 2.69 -10.45 -14.65
CA ALA A 54 1.30 -10.84 -14.44
C ALA A 54 1.21 -11.28 -12.97
N GLY A 55 0.88 -10.34 -12.09
CA GLY A 55 0.78 -10.53 -10.65
C GLY A 55 -0.09 -9.40 -10.14
N THR A 56 -1.21 -9.74 -9.54
CA THR A 56 -2.27 -8.88 -9.01
C THR A 56 -1.81 -7.45 -8.67
N LYS A 57 -2.51 -6.43 -9.22
CA LYS A 57 -2.34 -5.00 -8.87
C LYS A 57 -2.38 -4.76 -7.34
N HIS A 58 -2.96 -5.71 -6.62
CA HIS A 58 -3.17 -5.68 -5.18
C HIS A 58 -2.34 -6.72 -4.45
N TYR A 59 -1.87 -6.31 -3.28
CA TYR A 59 -1.27 -7.10 -2.24
C TYR A 59 -2.30 -7.33 -1.13
N GLN A 60 -2.42 -8.56 -0.63
CA GLN A 60 -3.25 -8.86 0.52
C GLN A 60 -2.44 -8.66 1.80
N PHE A 61 -2.73 -7.58 2.51
CA PHE A 61 -2.21 -7.35 3.85
C PHE A 61 -2.99 -8.21 4.85
N GLU A 62 -2.27 -8.94 5.71
CA GLU A 62 -2.86 -9.75 6.75
C GLU A 62 -2.42 -9.23 8.13
N LEU A 63 -3.40 -8.98 9.01
CA LEU A 63 -3.17 -8.58 10.38
C LEU A 63 -3.73 -9.62 11.33
N LEU A 64 -2.86 -10.23 12.14
CA LEU A 64 -3.26 -11.16 13.18
C LEU A 64 -3.51 -10.40 14.49
N MET A 65 -4.65 -10.64 15.10
CA MET A 65 -5.10 -9.96 16.32
C MET A 65 -5.43 -11.00 17.40
N PRO A 66 -5.10 -10.73 18.67
CA PRO A 66 -5.69 -11.45 19.79
C PRO A 66 -7.22 -11.36 19.74
N GLU A 67 -7.91 -12.39 20.22
CA GLU A 67 -9.37 -12.50 20.17
C GLU A 67 -10.08 -11.26 20.73
N ALA A 68 -9.66 -10.77 21.90
CA ALA A 68 -10.25 -9.58 22.51
C ALA A 68 -10.15 -8.33 21.63
N ILE A 69 -9.00 -8.14 20.97
CA ILE A 69 -8.75 -6.99 20.09
C ILE A 69 -9.50 -7.17 18.77
N HIS A 70 -9.56 -8.39 18.23
CA HIS A 70 -10.35 -8.69 17.05
C HIS A 70 -11.85 -8.44 17.30
N GLY A 71 -12.37 -8.84 18.46
CA GLY A 71 -13.75 -8.55 18.87
C GLY A 71 -14.01 -7.05 18.93
N ALA A 72 -13.14 -6.29 19.58
CA ALA A 72 -13.24 -4.83 19.64
C ALA A 72 -13.18 -4.18 18.23
N TRP A 73 -12.29 -4.67 17.37
CA TRP A 73 -12.17 -4.24 15.98
C TRP A 73 -13.45 -4.50 15.17
N LYS A 74 -14.04 -5.70 15.27
CA LYS A 74 -15.29 -6.01 14.58
C LYS A 74 -16.46 -5.18 15.11
N ASN A 75 -16.51 -4.91 16.41
CA ASN A 75 -17.51 -4.00 17.00
C ASN A 75 -17.35 -2.58 16.46
N GLU A 76 -16.11 -2.10 16.35
CA GLU A 76 -15.83 -0.76 15.82
C GLU A 76 -16.18 -0.64 14.34
N ALA A 77 -15.86 -1.65 13.53
CA ALA A 77 -16.29 -1.71 12.13
C ALA A 77 -17.82 -1.78 12.01
N GLY A 78 -18.47 -2.62 12.82
CA GLY A 78 -19.93 -2.76 12.85
C GLY A 78 -20.65 -1.48 13.25
N ARG A 79 -20.12 -0.73 14.23
CA ARG A 79 -20.63 0.59 14.64
C ARG A 79 -20.62 1.60 13.50
N ARG A 80 -19.72 1.44 12.54
CA ARG A 80 -19.60 2.28 11.34
C ARG A 80 -20.38 1.73 10.13
N GLY A 81 -21.03 0.58 10.27
CA GLY A 81 -21.71 -0.10 9.16
C GLY A 81 -20.76 -0.65 8.10
N LEU A 82 -19.52 -1.00 8.47
CA LEU A 82 -18.47 -1.44 7.55
C LEU A 82 -18.00 -2.86 7.87
N ASP A 83 -17.49 -3.56 6.86
CA ASP A 83 -16.65 -4.72 7.12
C ASP A 83 -15.27 -4.29 7.63
N GLY A 84 -14.69 -5.10 8.52
CA GLY A 84 -13.37 -4.87 9.07
C GLY A 84 -12.28 -4.80 8.00
N SER A 85 -12.39 -5.57 6.92
CA SER A 85 -11.45 -5.52 5.79
C SER A 85 -11.46 -4.14 5.11
N ALA A 86 -12.67 -3.61 4.88
CA ALA A 86 -12.88 -2.33 4.21
C ALA A 86 -12.43 -1.16 5.10
N LEU A 87 -12.74 -1.22 6.40
CA LEU A 87 -12.26 -0.24 7.37
C LEU A 87 -10.73 -0.26 7.46
N LEU A 88 -10.11 -1.44 7.55
CA LEU A 88 -8.65 -1.56 7.62
C LEU A 88 -7.99 -0.98 6.39
N ARG A 89 -8.49 -1.31 5.19
CA ARG A 89 -8.00 -0.75 3.92
C ARG A 89 -8.12 0.77 3.89
N SER A 90 -9.28 1.30 4.29
CA SER A 90 -9.54 2.74 4.28
C SER A 90 -8.66 3.49 5.27
N MET A 91 -8.42 2.90 6.44
CA MET A 91 -7.46 3.43 7.40
C MET A 91 -6.03 3.41 6.85
N ILE A 92 -5.59 2.31 6.23
CA ILE A 92 -4.26 2.28 5.60
C ILE A 92 -4.16 3.40 4.55
N HIS A 93 -5.16 3.57 3.71
CA HIS A 93 -5.16 4.62 2.70
C HIS A 93 -5.12 6.02 3.32
N ALA A 94 -6.01 6.32 4.26
CA ALA A 94 -6.07 7.62 4.94
C ALA A 94 -4.79 7.93 5.72
N TYR A 95 -4.21 6.94 6.40
CA TYR A 95 -2.92 7.10 7.06
C TYR A 95 -1.85 7.51 6.06
N LEU A 96 -1.72 6.79 4.93
CA LEU A 96 -0.73 7.08 3.91
C LEU A 96 -0.94 8.42 3.19
N LEU A 97 -2.14 8.99 3.20
CA LEU A 97 -2.39 10.35 2.69
C LEU A 97 -2.12 11.45 3.72
N GLY A 98 -2.25 11.12 5.01
CA GLY A 98 -2.18 12.09 6.10
C GLY A 98 -0.82 12.16 6.79
N SER A 99 -0.59 13.26 7.50
CA SER A 99 0.59 13.49 8.33
C SER A 99 0.48 12.97 9.76
N TRP A 100 -0.68 12.43 10.14
CA TRP A 100 -0.87 11.86 11.47
C TRP A 100 0.06 10.66 11.69
N GLU A 101 0.69 10.59 12.86
CA GLU A 101 1.51 9.47 13.30
C GLU A 101 1.09 9.00 14.69
N PRO A 102 1.12 7.69 14.98
CA PRO A 102 0.78 7.20 16.31
C PRO A 102 1.84 7.67 17.32
N SER A 103 1.38 8.17 18.47
CA SER A 103 2.25 8.61 19.56
C SER A 103 3.19 7.52 20.06
N THR A 104 2.77 6.25 19.96
CA THR A 104 3.60 5.08 20.27
C THR A 104 3.36 3.98 19.25
N VAL A 105 4.43 3.52 18.59
CA VAL A 105 4.36 2.39 17.67
C VAL A 105 4.42 1.07 18.44
N GLN A 106 3.29 0.37 18.46
CA GLN A 106 3.08 -0.84 19.22
C GLN A 106 3.80 -2.04 18.59
N LYS A 107 4.89 -2.51 19.20
CA LYS A 107 5.62 -3.73 18.78
C LYS A 107 4.90 -5.03 19.18
N LYS A 108 4.08 -4.97 20.23
CA LYS A 108 3.21 -6.04 20.72
C LYS A 108 1.79 -5.52 20.84
N TRP A 109 0.81 -6.40 21.00
CA TRP A 109 -0.56 -5.99 21.29
C TRP A 109 -0.65 -5.59 22.77
N VAL A 110 -0.59 -4.29 23.04
CA VAL A 110 -0.82 -3.73 24.37
C VAL A 110 -2.03 -2.82 24.27
N TRP A 111 -3.09 -3.15 25.00
CA TRP A 111 -4.34 -2.42 24.97
C TRP A 111 -4.81 -2.18 26.41
N ARG A 112 -5.06 -0.91 26.77
CA ARG A 112 -5.45 -0.49 28.13
C ARG A 112 -4.49 -0.97 29.23
N GLY A 113 -3.19 -0.93 28.95
CA GLY A 113 -2.14 -1.39 29.87
C GLY A 113 -1.95 -2.91 29.94
N ILE A 114 -2.77 -3.70 29.25
CA ILE A 114 -2.73 -5.16 29.26
C ILE A 114 -2.03 -5.67 28.00
N GLY A 115 -1.04 -6.54 28.17
CA GLY A 115 -0.39 -7.26 27.07
C GLY A 115 -1.23 -8.45 26.63
N TYR A 116 -1.60 -8.46 25.35
CA TYR A 116 -2.31 -9.56 24.71
C TYR A 116 -1.36 -10.34 23.81
N GLU A 117 -1.41 -11.67 23.91
CA GLU A 117 -0.63 -12.55 23.06
C GLU A 117 -1.50 -13.24 22.02
N ILE A 118 -0.92 -13.48 20.85
CA ILE A 118 -1.52 -14.37 19.86
C ILE A 118 -1.26 -15.79 20.36
N ALA A 119 -2.32 -16.50 20.78
CA ALA A 119 -2.23 -17.79 21.44
C ALA A 119 -1.25 -18.76 20.74
N PRO A 120 -0.22 -19.28 21.45
CA PRO A 120 0.70 -20.27 20.89
C PRO A 120 -0.05 -21.53 20.44
N GLY A 121 0.22 -22.03 19.24
CA GLY A 121 -0.42 -23.25 18.69
C GLY A 121 -1.68 -23.00 17.84
N SER A 122 -2.21 -21.79 17.81
CA SER A 122 -3.28 -21.37 16.89
C SER A 122 -2.82 -21.27 15.42
N TRP A 123 -1.50 -21.35 15.18
CA TRP A 123 -0.90 -21.53 13.86
C TRP A 123 -0.90 -22.98 13.36
N ARG A 124 -1.06 -23.98 14.25
CA ARG A 124 -0.76 -25.41 13.95
C ARG A 124 -1.85 -26.39 14.37
N ARG A 125 -3.11 -25.97 14.55
CA ARG A 125 -4.19 -26.91 14.89
C ARG A 125 -5.21 -27.05 13.78
N ALA A 126 -5.28 -28.27 13.27
CA ALA A 126 -6.21 -28.84 12.29
C ALA A 126 -6.05 -28.36 10.83
N HIS A 127 -5.54 -29.27 9.99
CA HIS A 127 -5.83 -29.39 8.56
C HIS A 127 -6.16 -28.09 7.80
N GLY A 128 -5.15 -27.35 7.35
CA GLY A 128 -5.37 -26.20 6.47
C GLY A 128 -6.14 -25.01 7.09
N SER A 129 -6.41 -25.05 8.40
CA SER A 129 -7.12 -23.98 9.10
C SER A 129 -6.20 -22.78 9.33
N ARG A 130 -6.70 -21.61 8.92
CA ARG A 130 -6.03 -20.33 9.09
C ARG A 130 -6.41 -19.76 10.46
N TYR A 131 -5.50 -19.04 11.12
CA TYR A 131 -5.79 -18.35 12.39
C TYR A 131 -7.12 -17.57 12.30
N PRO A 132 -8.10 -17.80 13.19
CA PRO A 132 -9.46 -17.30 13.01
C PRO A 132 -9.57 -15.79 13.25
N PHE A 133 -8.72 -15.23 14.10
CA PHE A 133 -8.76 -13.81 14.49
C PHE A 133 -7.78 -12.99 13.64
N ARG A 134 -8.06 -12.95 12.34
CA ARG A 134 -7.24 -12.21 11.37
C ARG A 134 -8.10 -11.31 10.52
N GLU A 135 -7.56 -10.15 10.21
CA GLU A 135 -8.15 -9.21 9.28
C GLU A 135 -7.33 -9.17 7.99
N ARG A 136 -8.01 -9.00 6.85
CA ARG A 136 -7.38 -9.03 5.53
C ARG A 136 -7.81 -7.82 4.71
N ALA A 137 -6.85 -6.98 4.34
CA ALA A 137 -7.10 -5.83 3.48
C ALA A 137 -6.34 -5.97 2.16
N LEU A 138 -7.04 -5.81 1.04
CA LEU A 138 -6.40 -5.64 -0.27
C LEU A 138 -5.90 -4.21 -0.39
N ILE A 139 -4.60 -4.02 -0.56
CA ILE A 139 -3.97 -2.71 -0.80
C ILE A 139 -3.18 -2.76 -2.10
N THR A 140 -2.93 -1.62 -2.74
CA THR A 140 -2.05 -1.58 -3.92
C THR A 140 -0.61 -1.89 -3.55
N ASN A 141 0.19 -2.28 -4.55
CA ASN A 141 1.62 -2.52 -4.32
C ASN A 141 2.35 -1.21 -3.96
N ALA A 142 1.94 -0.06 -4.52
CA ALA A 142 2.48 1.23 -4.10
C ALA A 142 2.18 1.53 -2.63
N ALA A 143 0.93 1.40 -2.18
CA ALA A 143 0.57 1.61 -0.78
C ALA A 143 1.39 0.73 0.17
N ARG A 144 1.63 -0.53 -0.19
CA ARG A 144 2.52 -1.42 0.57
C ARG A 144 3.94 -0.85 0.69
N ARG A 145 4.52 -0.36 -0.41
CA ARG A 145 5.90 0.17 -0.41
C ARG A 145 6.00 1.45 0.43
N VAL A 146 5.04 2.36 0.31
CA VAL A 146 4.97 3.57 1.14
C VAL A 146 4.81 3.21 2.62
N LEU A 147 3.95 2.25 2.95
CA LEU A 147 3.79 1.78 4.33
C LEU A 147 5.07 1.17 4.91
N VAL A 148 5.86 0.46 4.10
CA VAL A 148 7.20 -0.02 4.49
C VAL A 148 8.12 1.17 4.79
N ARG A 149 8.21 2.15 3.89
CA ARG A 149 9.06 3.34 4.08
C ARG A 149 8.69 4.13 5.34
N ARG A 150 7.39 4.36 5.58
CA ARG A 150 6.93 5.02 6.83
C ARG A 150 7.27 4.20 8.06
N GLY A 151 7.06 2.89 8.00
CA GLY A 151 7.52 1.98 9.06
C GLY A 151 9.01 2.14 9.36
N ASP A 152 9.85 2.10 8.33
CA ASP A 152 11.31 2.21 8.48
C ASP A 152 11.72 3.55 9.10
N ARG A 153 11.08 4.67 8.72
CA ARG A 153 11.28 5.99 9.33
C ARG A 153 10.94 6.02 10.82
N LEU A 154 9.91 5.28 11.22
CA LEU A 154 9.51 5.13 12.62
C LEU A 154 10.32 4.05 13.35
N GLY A 155 11.31 3.42 12.71
CA GLY A 155 12.07 2.30 13.27
C GLY A 155 11.21 1.07 13.57
N ALA A 156 10.15 0.85 12.79
CA ALA A 156 9.12 -0.16 13.05
C ALA A 156 8.69 -0.93 11.80
N LYS A 157 8.16 -2.14 12.00
CA LYS A 157 7.57 -2.92 10.92
C LYS A 157 6.20 -2.34 10.52
N PRO A 158 5.78 -2.45 9.25
CA PRO A 158 4.43 -2.10 8.80
C PRO A 158 3.32 -2.62 9.72
N THR A 159 3.43 -3.88 10.16
CA THR A 159 2.43 -4.50 11.05
C THR A 159 2.36 -3.83 12.41
N SER A 160 3.44 -3.21 12.90
CA SER A 160 3.45 -2.47 14.17
C SER A 160 2.79 -1.09 14.01
N VAL A 161 2.99 -0.44 12.86
CA VAL A 161 2.27 0.79 12.50
C VAL A 161 0.77 0.51 12.42
N ILE A 162 0.36 -0.48 11.62
CA ILE A 162 -1.06 -0.82 11.46
C ILE A 162 -1.68 -1.29 12.78
N ARG A 163 -0.95 -2.03 13.61
CA ARG A 163 -1.38 -2.37 14.97
C ARG A 163 -1.76 -1.13 15.78
N SER A 164 -0.91 -0.11 15.71
CA SER A 164 -1.12 1.15 16.42
C SER A 164 -2.33 1.91 15.88
N LEU A 165 -2.51 1.93 14.55
CA LEU A 165 -3.69 2.51 13.90
C LEU A 165 -4.99 1.83 14.36
N VAL A 166 -5.00 0.50 14.40
CA VAL A 166 -6.17 -0.29 14.85
C VAL A 166 -6.52 0.06 16.30
N LEU A 167 -5.54 0.13 17.19
CA LEU A 167 -5.78 0.49 18.59
C LEU A 167 -6.25 1.94 18.73
N ALA A 168 -5.64 2.88 18.00
CA ALA A 168 -6.06 4.28 17.99
C ALA A 168 -7.50 4.45 17.46
N ALA A 169 -7.92 3.65 16.48
CA ALA A 169 -9.30 3.66 16.00
C ALA A 169 -10.29 3.06 17.00
N ILE A 170 -9.92 1.96 17.68
CA ILE A 170 -10.75 1.34 18.73
C ILE A 170 -10.95 2.30 19.91
N GLU A 171 -9.93 3.05 20.29
CA GLU A 171 -10.00 4.03 21.39
C GLU A 171 -10.57 5.40 20.93
N GLY A 172 -10.87 5.56 19.63
CA GLY A 172 -11.41 6.80 19.08
C GLY A 172 -10.41 7.96 19.00
N GLU A 173 -9.12 7.70 19.18
CA GLU A 173 -8.03 8.70 19.07
C GLU A 173 -7.76 9.10 17.62
N TRP A 174 -8.00 8.19 16.68
CA TRP A 174 -7.75 8.42 15.26
C TRP A 174 -8.81 7.80 14.36
N ALA A 175 -9.00 8.42 13.20
CA ALA A 175 -9.96 8.01 12.19
C ALA A 175 -11.38 7.86 12.77
N ALA A 176 -11.90 8.86 13.51
CA ALA A 176 -13.28 8.84 14.01
C ALA A 176 -14.31 8.66 12.88
N PRO A 177 -15.54 8.16 13.17
CA PRO A 177 -16.57 8.00 12.14
C PRO A 177 -16.80 9.27 11.33
N GLY A 178 -16.82 9.14 9.99
CA GLY A 178 -16.98 10.28 9.07
C GLY A 178 -15.71 11.09 8.80
N THR A 179 -14.59 10.81 9.48
CA THR A 179 -13.32 11.53 9.25
C THR A 179 -12.42 10.89 8.19
N ILE A 180 -12.67 9.64 7.83
CA ILE A 180 -11.94 8.92 6.78
C ILE A 180 -12.90 8.55 5.65
N GLU A 181 -12.45 8.77 4.42
CA GLU A 181 -13.13 8.30 3.23
C GLU A 181 -13.03 6.78 3.13
N ILE A 182 -14.15 6.12 2.86
CA ILE A 182 -14.19 4.67 2.67
C ILE A 182 -13.80 4.37 1.24
N VAL A 183 -12.72 3.62 1.07
CA VAL A 183 -12.17 3.32 -0.26
C VAL A 183 -12.24 1.85 -0.59
N ASP A 184 -12.49 1.58 -1.87
CA ASP A 184 -12.30 0.27 -2.46
C ASP A 184 -10.86 0.03 -2.86
N ALA A 185 -10.52 -1.24 -3.09
CA ALA A 185 -9.17 -1.61 -3.52
C ALA A 185 -8.78 -0.94 -4.84
N SER A 186 -9.73 -0.69 -5.74
CA SER A 186 -9.55 0.07 -6.97
C SER A 186 -9.38 1.59 -6.76
N GLY A 187 -9.87 2.12 -5.65
CA GLY A 187 -9.76 3.55 -5.30
C GLY A 187 -8.41 3.93 -4.69
N MET A 188 -7.62 2.94 -4.24
CA MET A 188 -6.26 3.18 -3.77
C MET A 188 -5.31 3.51 -4.92
N TYR A 189 -4.39 4.44 -4.68
CA TYR A 189 -3.36 4.79 -5.67
C TYR A 189 -2.34 3.67 -5.78
N ASP A 190 -2.02 3.26 -7.01
CA ASP A 190 -0.89 2.38 -7.33
C ASP A 190 0.35 3.19 -7.76
N ASP A 191 0.35 4.48 -7.41
CA ASP A 191 1.44 5.43 -7.55
C ASP A 191 1.88 5.86 -6.15
N GLU A 192 3.19 5.85 -5.89
CA GLU A 192 3.76 6.18 -4.58
C GLU A 192 3.73 7.68 -4.30
N ASP A 193 3.87 8.51 -5.34
CA ASP A 193 4.03 9.96 -5.21
C ASP A 193 2.73 10.65 -4.80
N ARG A 194 1.60 9.94 -4.91
CA ARG A 194 0.30 10.38 -4.42
C ARG A 194 0.11 10.18 -2.92
N TYR A 195 1.03 9.47 -2.25
CA TYR A 195 0.99 9.27 -0.81
C TYR A 195 1.98 10.18 -0.10
N PHE A 196 1.61 10.60 1.10
CA PHE A 196 2.46 11.35 2.00
C PHE A 196 3.49 10.42 2.65
N LEU A 197 4.78 10.72 2.43
CA LEU A 197 5.89 9.91 2.93
C LEU A 197 6.35 10.30 4.35
N GLY A 198 5.87 11.40 4.91
CA GLY A 198 6.36 11.97 6.18
C GLY A 198 7.18 13.23 5.99
#